data_AF-A0A497PJT9-F1
#
_entry.id   AF-A0A497PJT9-F1
#
_cell.length_a   1.000
_cell.length_b   1.000
_cell.length_c   1.000
_cell.angle_alpha   90.00
_cell.angle_beta   90.00
_cell.angle_gamma   90.00
#
_symmetry.space_group_name_H-M   'P 1'
#
loop_
_entity.id
_entity.type
_entity.pdbx_description
1 polymer ?
#
loop_
_entity_poly.entity_id
_entity_poly.type
_entity_poly.pdbx_seq_one_letter_code
_entity_poly.pdbx_strand_id
1 'polypeptide(L)'
;MEIPEGYGSEASPNLILQTADAFKAGHPDDVRAYQQALSWVGHEVIHLWNTPSREKHISRFLDESITHYIEALLLREEFGDIAYWQRLESYRANFLSGGEPVMSVPLVEAGLHLQVRDAIARGKGPWLLSVLHRLMGDRLLTALRVFLDKYKTQGATLEDFQATMAQFANMELSRLFQEWLWGLESSKHLAQELEGQELVSKLVDQYARDAS
;
A
#
# COMPACT_ATOMS: atom_id res chain seq x y z
N MET A 1 -22.49 -6.37 3.72
CA MET A 1 -23.16 -7.50 4.39
C MET A 1 -22.16 -8.08 5.38
N GLU A 2 -22.58 -8.23 6.62
CA GLU A 2 -21.74 -8.90 7.63
C GLU A 2 -21.74 -10.41 7.39
N ILE A 3 -20.57 -11.04 7.52
CA ILE A 3 -20.38 -12.49 7.45
C ILE A 3 -19.76 -13.01 8.75
N PRO A 4 -19.87 -14.32 9.07
CA PRO A 4 -19.37 -14.86 10.33
C PRO A 4 -17.88 -14.61 10.58
N GLU A 5 -17.50 -14.66 11.86
CA GLU A 5 -16.11 -14.53 12.32
C GLU A 5 -15.19 -15.60 11.70
N GLY A 6 -13.91 -15.26 11.56
CA GLY A 6 -12.86 -16.15 11.03
C GLY A 6 -12.79 -16.22 9.50
N TYR A 7 -13.66 -15.51 8.79
CA TYR A 7 -13.60 -15.35 7.34
C TYR A 7 -12.82 -14.08 6.94
N GLY A 8 -12.27 -14.08 5.72
CA GLY A 8 -11.73 -12.87 5.09
C GLY A 8 -12.85 -11.95 4.57
N SER A 9 -12.53 -10.68 4.36
CA SER A 9 -13.46 -9.71 3.75
C SER A 9 -13.20 -9.59 2.24
N GLU A 10 -14.20 -9.11 1.50
CA GLU A 10 -14.12 -8.91 0.06
C GLU A 10 -14.99 -7.74 -0.38
N ALA A 11 -14.42 -6.87 -1.20
CA ALA A 11 -15.12 -5.81 -1.88
C ALA A 11 -15.37 -6.15 -3.36
N SER A 12 -16.63 -6.05 -3.76
CA SER A 12 -17.06 -6.02 -5.16
C SER A 12 -17.78 -4.69 -5.43
N PRO A 13 -17.92 -4.25 -6.70
CA PRO A 13 -18.47 -2.94 -7.03
C PRO A 13 -19.84 -2.61 -6.41
N ASN A 14 -20.67 -3.62 -6.09
CA ASN A 14 -22.02 -3.43 -5.55
C ASN A 14 -22.22 -4.07 -4.15
N LEU A 15 -21.21 -4.75 -3.60
CA LEU A 15 -21.34 -5.48 -2.36
C LEU A 15 -19.99 -5.63 -1.67
N ILE A 16 -19.92 -5.18 -0.42
CA ILE A 16 -18.83 -5.49 0.51
C ILE A 16 -19.30 -6.62 1.42
N LEU A 17 -18.56 -7.72 1.47
CA LEU A 17 -18.67 -8.76 2.48
C LEU A 17 -17.64 -8.46 3.57
N GLN A 18 -18.11 -8.20 4.79
CA GLN A 18 -17.26 -7.80 5.91
C GLN A 18 -17.38 -8.81 7.04
N THR A 19 -16.27 -9.36 7.53
CA THR A 19 -16.28 -10.24 8.71
C THR A 19 -16.78 -9.49 9.95
N ALA A 20 -17.57 -10.18 10.77
CA ALA A 20 -18.03 -9.71 12.09
C ALA A 20 -16.85 -9.33 13.02
N ASP A 21 -15.65 -9.89 12.79
CA ASP A 21 -14.43 -9.52 13.52
C ASP A 21 -14.12 -8.01 13.43
N ALA A 22 -14.55 -7.33 12.36
CA ALA A 22 -14.37 -5.89 12.19
C ALA A 22 -15.21 -5.02 13.13
N PHE A 23 -16.25 -5.60 13.77
CA PHE A 23 -17.23 -4.86 14.57
C PHE A 23 -17.19 -5.22 16.06
N LYS A 24 -16.17 -5.96 16.50
CA LYS A 24 -16.00 -6.35 17.90
C LYS A 24 -15.59 -5.15 18.75
N ALA A 25 -16.45 -4.76 19.70
CA ALA A 25 -16.19 -3.69 20.67
C ALA A 25 -16.52 -4.14 22.09
N GLY A 26 -15.70 -3.77 23.08
CA GLY A 26 -15.98 -4.04 24.49
C GLY A 26 -17.05 -3.13 25.08
N HIS A 27 -17.18 -1.91 24.54
CA HIS A 27 -18.20 -0.91 24.90
C HIS A 27 -18.42 0.08 23.73
N PRO A 28 -19.51 0.87 23.72
CA PRO A 28 -19.83 1.77 22.60
C PRO A 28 -18.74 2.80 22.25
N ASP A 29 -18.01 3.29 23.26
CA ASP A 29 -16.94 4.29 23.07
C ASP A 29 -15.53 3.67 22.95
N ASP A 30 -15.42 2.40 22.58
CA ASP A 30 -14.12 1.71 22.49
C ASP A 30 -13.33 2.21 21.28
N VAL A 31 -12.45 3.18 21.54
CA VAL A 31 -11.63 3.84 20.51
C VAL A 31 -10.79 2.84 19.72
N ARG A 32 -10.33 1.75 20.35
CA ARG A 32 -9.52 0.73 19.65
C ARG A 32 -10.38 -0.10 18.70
N ALA A 33 -11.57 -0.48 19.15
CA ALA A 33 -12.54 -1.15 18.31
C ALA A 33 -12.97 -0.27 17.13
N TYR A 34 -13.20 1.02 17.37
CA TYR A 34 -13.52 1.98 16.30
C TYR A 34 -12.36 2.13 15.31
N GLN A 35 -11.11 2.26 15.78
CA GLN A 35 -9.94 2.32 14.92
C GLN A 35 -9.79 1.04 14.05
N GLN A 36 -10.03 -0.13 14.64
CA GLN A 36 -10.02 -1.41 13.91
C GLN A 36 -11.13 -1.49 12.87
N ALA A 37 -12.36 -1.12 13.25
CA ALA A 37 -13.50 -1.08 12.33
C ALA A 37 -13.24 -0.12 11.17
N LEU A 38 -12.73 1.08 11.46
CA LEU A 38 -12.38 2.07 10.43
C LEU A 38 -11.30 1.56 9.49
N SER A 39 -10.28 0.87 10.02
CA SER A 39 -9.24 0.22 9.23
C SER A 39 -9.83 -0.85 8.30
N TRP A 40 -10.63 -1.79 8.83
CA TRP A 40 -11.08 -2.96 8.08
C TRP A 40 -12.19 -2.63 7.09
N VAL A 41 -13.20 -1.87 7.53
CA VAL A 41 -14.28 -1.42 6.64
C VAL A 41 -13.75 -0.39 5.64
N GLY A 42 -12.90 0.52 6.10
CA GLY A 42 -12.25 1.50 5.23
C GLY A 42 -11.45 0.84 4.12
N HIS A 43 -10.71 -0.22 4.43
CA HIS A 43 -9.98 -1.04 3.45
C HIS A 43 -10.89 -1.51 2.31
N GLU A 44 -12.01 -2.17 2.65
CA GLU A 44 -12.95 -2.69 1.66
C GLU A 44 -13.68 -1.57 0.89
N VAL A 45 -13.96 -0.44 1.53
CA VAL A 45 -14.55 0.73 0.85
C VAL A 45 -13.56 1.35 -0.13
N ILE A 46 -12.28 1.41 0.22
CA ILE A 46 -11.23 1.97 -0.65
C ILE A 46 -11.09 1.16 -1.95
N HIS A 47 -11.28 -0.16 -1.90
CA HIS A 47 -11.29 -1.02 -3.08
C HIS A 47 -12.29 -0.59 -4.17
N LEU A 48 -13.35 0.15 -3.83
CA LEU A 48 -14.33 0.64 -4.80
C LEU A 48 -13.76 1.65 -5.81
N TRP A 49 -12.62 2.28 -5.52
CA TRP A 49 -11.93 3.19 -6.45
C TRP A 49 -10.78 2.53 -7.22
N ASN A 50 -10.54 1.22 -7.03
CA ASN A 50 -9.41 0.56 -7.65
C ASN A 50 -9.51 0.48 -9.18
N THR A 51 -8.35 0.37 -9.79
CA THR A 51 -8.18 0.20 -11.23
C THR A 51 -7.92 -1.27 -11.55
N PRO A 52 -8.61 -1.88 -12.54
CA PRO A 52 -8.29 -3.23 -13.00
C PRO A 52 -6.83 -3.34 -13.46
N SER A 53 -6.16 -4.44 -13.10
CA SER A 53 -4.81 -4.70 -13.61
C SER A 53 -4.84 -5.29 -15.02
N ARG A 54 -3.98 -4.79 -15.90
CA ARG A 54 -3.65 -5.37 -17.21
C ARG A 54 -2.36 -6.18 -17.20
N GLU A 55 -1.73 -6.35 -16.04
CA GLU A 55 -0.55 -7.20 -15.90
C GLU A 55 -0.88 -8.64 -16.31
N LYS A 56 0.02 -9.29 -17.04
CA LYS A 56 -0.14 -10.71 -17.41
C LYS A 56 -0.23 -11.61 -16.17
N HIS A 57 0.55 -11.27 -15.15
CA HIS A 57 0.54 -11.91 -13.84
C HIS A 57 0.31 -10.81 -12.81
N ILE A 58 -0.89 -10.76 -12.23
CA ILE A 58 -1.32 -9.64 -11.38
C ILE A 58 -0.48 -9.62 -10.09
N SER A 59 0.33 -8.58 -9.91
CA SER A 59 1.19 -8.40 -8.73
C SER A 59 0.41 -8.05 -7.46
N ARG A 60 -0.84 -7.59 -7.64
CA ARG A 60 -1.70 -6.96 -6.65
C ARG A 60 -1.22 -5.60 -6.14
N PHE A 61 -0.36 -4.93 -6.91
CA PHE A 61 0.02 -3.57 -6.54
C PHE A 61 -1.12 -2.56 -6.73
N LEU A 62 -1.78 -2.61 -7.88
CA LEU A 62 -2.80 -1.62 -8.24
C LEU A 62 -4.10 -1.74 -7.42
N ASP A 63 -4.33 -2.88 -6.77
CA ASP A 63 -5.43 -3.09 -5.83
C ASP A 63 -4.92 -2.98 -4.37
N GLU A 64 -4.14 -3.94 -3.89
CA GLU A 64 -3.82 -4.11 -2.48
C GLU A 64 -2.86 -3.03 -1.97
N SER A 65 -1.77 -2.75 -2.69
CA SER A 65 -0.77 -1.77 -2.23
C SER A 65 -1.34 -0.37 -2.09
N ILE A 66 -2.08 0.09 -3.11
CA ILE A 66 -2.72 1.41 -3.10
C ILE A 66 -3.77 1.46 -1.98
N THR A 67 -4.56 0.41 -1.81
CA THR A 67 -5.59 0.33 -0.77
C THR A 67 -4.98 0.42 0.62
N HIS A 68 -3.97 -0.41 0.91
CA HIS A 68 -3.25 -0.40 2.19
C HIS A 68 -2.62 0.97 2.50
N TYR A 69 -2.13 1.68 1.48
CA TYR A 69 -1.59 3.01 1.67
C TYR A 69 -2.65 4.06 2.01
N ILE A 70 -3.75 4.08 1.27
CA ILE A 70 -4.88 4.99 1.53
C ILE A 70 -5.51 4.67 2.89
N GLU A 71 -5.55 3.39 3.29
CA GLU A 71 -5.98 2.98 4.62
C GLU A 71 -5.10 3.56 5.73
N ALA A 72 -3.77 3.53 5.57
CA ALA A 72 -2.86 4.19 6.51
C ALA A 72 -3.12 5.70 6.58
N LEU A 73 -3.39 6.36 5.45
CA LEU A 73 -3.77 7.79 5.42
C LEU A 73 -5.12 8.06 6.08
N LEU A 74 -6.10 7.18 5.94
CA LEU A 74 -7.39 7.28 6.62
C LEU A 74 -7.20 7.24 8.14
N LEU A 75 -6.37 6.32 8.64
CA LEU A 75 -6.03 6.26 10.06
C LEU A 75 -5.24 7.49 10.52
N ARG A 76 -4.40 8.06 9.65
CA ARG A 76 -3.69 9.31 9.93
C ARG A 76 -4.64 10.48 10.13
N GLU A 77 -5.66 10.59 9.27
CA GLU A 77 -6.64 11.67 9.32
C GLU A 77 -7.44 11.62 10.63
N GLU A 78 -7.89 10.44 11.02
CA GLU A 78 -8.74 10.28 12.21
C GLU A 78 -7.96 10.24 13.53
N PHE A 79 -6.78 9.59 13.55
CA PHE A 79 -6.04 9.27 14.78
C PHE A 79 -4.61 9.84 14.83
N GLY A 80 -4.17 10.55 13.79
CA GLY A 80 -2.87 11.22 13.74
C GLY A 80 -1.68 10.35 13.33
N ASP A 81 -0.49 10.96 13.32
CA ASP A 81 0.74 10.37 12.79
C ASP A 81 1.17 9.07 13.48
N ILE A 82 0.88 8.92 14.78
CA ILE A 82 1.21 7.69 15.51
C ILE A 82 0.46 6.49 14.91
N ALA A 83 -0.83 6.65 14.61
CA ALA A 83 -1.64 5.58 14.02
C ALA A 83 -1.18 5.24 12.58
N TYR A 84 -0.79 6.25 11.80
CA TYR A 84 -0.20 6.08 10.47
C TYR A 84 1.05 5.18 10.51
N TRP A 85 2.01 5.52 11.37
CA TRP A 85 3.26 4.77 11.46
C TRP A 85 3.04 3.37 12.03
N GLN A 86 2.21 3.23 13.08
CA GLN A 86 1.83 1.91 13.59
C GLN A 86 1.20 1.02 12.51
N ARG A 87 0.39 1.59 11.61
CA ARG A 87 -0.21 0.83 10.52
C ARG A 87 0.82 0.40 9.48
N LEU A 88 1.68 1.30 9.00
CA LEU A 88 2.77 0.97 8.09
C LEU A 88 3.72 -0.08 8.68
N GLU A 89 4.05 0.05 9.96
CA GLU A 89 4.86 -0.92 10.70
C GLU A 89 4.20 -2.28 10.79
N SER A 90 2.87 -2.34 10.97
CA SER A 90 2.14 -3.61 10.94
C SER A 90 2.28 -4.32 9.59
N TYR A 91 2.26 -3.56 8.48
CA TYR A 91 2.48 -4.11 7.14
C TYR A 91 3.92 -4.58 6.96
N ARG A 92 4.91 -3.83 7.48
CA ARG A 92 6.33 -4.21 7.46
C ARG A 92 6.57 -5.49 8.26
N ALA A 93 6.01 -5.61 9.46
CA ALA A 93 6.14 -6.78 10.31
C ALA A 93 5.52 -8.02 9.65
N ASN A 94 4.32 -7.88 9.07
CA ASN A 94 3.67 -8.96 8.33
C ASN A 94 4.51 -9.42 7.13
N PHE A 95 5.08 -8.48 6.37
CA PHE A 95 6.03 -8.81 5.29
C PHE A 95 7.22 -9.60 5.82
N LEU A 96 7.94 -9.09 6.82
CA LEU A 96 9.14 -9.74 7.36
C LEU A 96 8.86 -11.13 7.96
N SER A 97 7.65 -11.36 8.48
CA SER A 97 7.23 -12.68 8.98
C SER A 97 7.22 -13.77 7.89
N GLY A 98 7.14 -13.37 6.61
CA GLY A 98 7.19 -14.28 5.46
C GLY A 98 8.58 -14.84 5.16
N GLY A 99 9.65 -14.32 5.78
CA GLY A 99 11.02 -14.81 5.64
C GLY A 99 11.60 -14.71 4.23
N GLU A 100 12.58 -15.57 3.93
CA GLU A 100 13.32 -15.54 2.65
C GLU A 100 12.44 -15.56 1.38
N PRO A 101 11.31 -16.31 1.31
CA PRO A 101 10.46 -16.32 0.13
C PRO A 101 9.91 -14.94 -0.29
N VAL A 102 9.54 -14.08 0.66
CA VAL A 102 9.05 -12.72 0.31
C VAL A 102 10.19 -11.75 0.03
N MET A 103 11.38 -12.03 0.58
CA MET A 103 12.55 -11.16 0.46
C MET A 103 13.22 -11.27 -0.92
N SER A 104 13.11 -12.43 -1.55
CA SER A 104 13.79 -12.81 -2.80
C SER A 104 12.98 -12.55 -4.08
N VAL A 105 11.78 -11.97 -3.97
CA VAL A 105 10.90 -11.71 -5.13
C VAL A 105 10.67 -10.20 -5.30
N PRO A 106 11.00 -9.62 -6.47
CA PRO A 106 10.63 -8.24 -6.81
C PRO A 106 9.12 -8.03 -6.83
N LEU A 107 8.65 -6.82 -6.53
CA LEU A 107 7.21 -6.55 -6.45
C LEU A 107 6.50 -6.80 -7.80
N VAL A 108 7.12 -6.43 -8.91
CA VAL A 108 6.57 -6.69 -10.25
C VAL A 108 6.40 -8.18 -10.57
N GLU A 109 7.23 -9.03 -9.97
CA GLU A 109 7.17 -10.47 -10.17
C GLU A 109 6.21 -11.16 -9.19
N ALA A 110 5.63 -10.44 -8.23
CA ALA A 110 4.76 -11.02 -7.19
C ALA A 110 3.64 -11.89 -7.77
N GLY A 111 3.08 -11.52 -8.92
CA GLY A 111 2.02 -12.28 -9.60
C GLY A 111 2.45 -13.66 -10.11
N LEU A 112 3.75 -13.90 -10.28
CA LEU A 112 4.34 -15.20 -10.62
C LEU A 112 4.49 -16.10 -9.39
N HIS A 113 4.43 -15.53 -8.18
CA HIS A 113 4.67 -16.21 -6.91
C HIS A 113 3.45 -16.10 -5.99
N LEU A 114 2.35 -16.75 -6.37
CA LEU A 114 1.03 -16.63 -5.72
C LEU A 114 1.05 -16.87 -4.19
N GLN A 115 1.98 -17.69 -3.69
CA GLN A 115 2.14 -18.01 -2.27
C GLN A 115 2.68 -16.84 -1.42
N VAL A 116 3.37 -15.88 -2.04
CA VAL A 116 3.95 -14.69 -1.38
C VAL A 116 3.40 -13.38 -1.93
N ARG A 117 2.63 -13.43 -3.02
CA ARG A 117 2.09 -12.27 -3.74
C ARG A 117 1.45 -11.24 -2.82
N ASP A 118 0.52 -11.68 -1.98
CA ASP A 118 -0.24 -10.79 -1.11
C ASP A 118 0.67 -10.18 -0.02
N ALA A 119 1.60 -10.97 0.55
CA ALA A 119 2.57 -10.45 1.51
C ALA A 119 3.51 -9.40 0.88
N ILE A 120 3.90 -9.60 -0.38
CA ILE A 120 4.75 -8.67 -1.12
C ILE A 120 4.00 -7.37 -1.44
N ALA A 121 2.78 -7.46 -2.00
CA ALA A 121 1.98 -6.28 -2.34
C ALA A 121 1.67 -5.44 -1.10
N ARG A 122 1.09 -6.07 -0.07
CA ARG A 122 0.71 -5.42 1.19
C ARG A 122 1.90 -4.92 2.00
N GLY A 123 3.05 -5.59 1.86
CA GLY A 123 4.29 -5.23 2.52
C GLY A 123 5.03 -4.09 1.85
N LYS A 124 5.47 -4.29 0.61
CA LYS A 124 6.35 -3.35 -0.11
C LYS A 124 5.60 -2.13 -0.63
N GLY A 125 4.38 -2.33 -1.10
CA GLY A 125 3.62 -1.32 -1.80
C GLY A 125 3.30 -0.06 -0.98
N PRO A 126 2.75 -0.18 0.23
CA PRO A 126 2.44 0.98 1.09
C PRO A 126 3.67 1.79 1.46
N TRP A 127 4.82 1.13 1.63
CA TRP A 127 6.07 1.81 1.93
C TRP A 127 6.64 2.55 0.72
N LEU A 128 6.57 1.97 -0.49
CA LEU A 128 6.86 2.68 -1.74
C LEU A 128 6.01 3.95 -1.83
N LEU A 129 4.70 3.84 -1.60
CA LEU A 129 3.78 4.97 -1.66
C LEU A 129 4.06 6.00 -0.56
N SER A 130 4.47 5.59 0.64
CA SER A 130 4.90 6.50 1.70
C SER A 130 6.15 7.30 1.31
N VAL A 131 7.15 6.64 0.71
CA VAL A 131 8.37 7.32 0.22
C VAL A 131 8.02 8.27 -0.92
N LEU A 132 7.21 7.84 -1.90
CA LEU A 132 6.71 8.71 -2.97
C LEU A 132 5.95 9.91 -2.42
N HIS A 133 5.09 9.74 -1.41
CA HIS A 133 4.33 10.85 -0.83
C HIS A 133 5.26 11.86 -0.20
N ARG A 134 6.31 11.39 0.48
CA ARG A 134 7.28 12.30 1.09
C ARG A 134 8.12 13.05 0.07
N LEU A 135 8.44 12.42 -1.08
CA LEU A 135 9.17 13.06 -2.18
C LEU A 135 8.29 14.05 -2.97
N MET A 136 7.04 13.69 -3.26
CA MET A 136 6.15 14.45 -4.14
C MET A 136 5.25 15.46 -3.40
N GLY A 137 5.08 15.28 -2.08
CA GLY A 137 4.06 15.98 -1.30
C GLY A 137 2.65 15.72 -1.83
N ASP A 138 1.77 16.73 -1.74
CA ASP A 138 0.36 16.66 -2.18
C ASP A 138 0.17 16.26 -3.65
N ARG A 139 1.23 16.37 -4.47
CA ARG A 139 1.22 15.92 -5.86
C ARG A 139 1.02 14.43 -5.98
N LEU A 140 1.42 13.61 -5.00
CA LEU A 140 1.14 12.18 -5.02
C LEU A 140 -0.36 11.91 -5.04
N LEU A 141 -1.12 12.52 -4.13
CA LEU A 141 -2.57 12.30 -4.06
C LEU A 141 -3.28 12.79 -5.33
N THR A 142 -2.78 13.88 -5.92
CA THR A 142 -3.26 14.36 -7.22
C THR A 142 -2.95 13.34 -8.33
N ALA A 143 -1.72 12.81 -8.38
CA ALA A 143 -1.31 11.82 -9.37
C ALA A 143 -2.10 10.51 -9.23
N LEU A 144 -2.36 10.05 -7.99
CA LEU A 144 -3.18 8.87 -7.72
C LEU A 144 -4.62 9.06 -8.20
N ARG A 145 -5.25 10.21 -7.91
CA ARG A 145 -6.60 10.51 -8.43
C ARG A 145 -6.64 10.48 -9.94
N VAL A 146 -5.69 11.15 -10.61
CA VAL A 146 -5.59 11.16 -12.08
C VAL A 146 -5.36 9.75 -12.63
N PHE A 147 -4.51 8.95 -11.99
CA PHE A 147 -4.27 7.57 -12.38
C PHE A 147 -5.55 6.73 -12.29
N LEU A 148 -6.21 6.73 -11.13
CA LEU A 148 -7.43 5.95 -10.91
C LEU A 148 -8.54 6.38 -11.89
N ASP A 149 -8.76 7.68 -12.06
CA ASP A 149 -9.79 8.18 -12.99
C ASP A 149 -9.51 7.83 -14.44
N LYS A 150 -8.24 7.92 -14.88
CA LYS A 150 -7.82 7.60 -16.24
C LYS A 150 -7.97 6.11 -16.56
N TYR A 151 -7.70 5.24 -15.60
CA TYR A 151 -7.61 3.80 -15.83
C TYR A 151 -8.77 2.98 -15.25
N LYS A 152 -9.74 3.60 -14.58
CA LYS A 152 -10.90 2.93 -13.94
C LYS A 152 -11.64 1.89 -14.80
N THR A 153 -11.71 2.10 -16.11
CA THR A 153 -12.44 1.18 -17.03
C THR A 153 -11.49 0.31 -17.85
N GLN A 154 -10.44 0.90 -18.43
CA GLN A 154 -9.54 0.18 -19.34
C GLN A 154 -8.46 -0.64 -18.63
N GLY A 155 -8.25 -0.40 -17.33
CA GLY A 155 -7.19 -0.99 -16.54
C GLY A 155 -5.80 -0.41 -16.80
N ALA A 156 -4.82 -0.75 -15.96
CA ALA A 156 -3.46 -0.23 -16.01
C ALA A 156 -2.41 -1.31 -15.73
N THR A 157 -1.15 -1.02 -16.07
CA THR A 157 0.03 -1.79 -15.62
C THR A 157 0.85 -1.00 -14.61
N LEU A 158 1.92 -1.60 -14.08
CA LEU A 158 2.87 -0.89 -13.22
C LEU A 158 3.61 0.22 -13.97
N GLU A 159 3.89 0.03 -15.26
CA GLU A 159 4.50 1.04 -16.11
C GLU A 159 3.57 2.24 -16.32
N ASP A 160 2.26 2.00 -16.49
CA ASP A 160 1.26 3.08 -16.53
C ASP A 160 1.25 3.90 -15.23
N PHE A 161 1.39 3.23 -14.09
CA PHE A 161 1.49 3.87 -12.77
C PHE A 161 2.78 4.69 -12.68
N GLN A 162 3.94 4.11 -12.99
CA GLN A 162 5.23 4.80 -13.00
C GLN A 162 5.20 6.06 -13.88
N ALA A 163 4.71 5.92 -15.11
CA ALA A 163 4.59 7.03 -16.05
C ALA A 163 3.68 8.13 -15.53
N THR A 164 2.58 7.77 -14.86
CA THR A 164 1.67 8.76 -14.26
C THR A 164 2.31 9.47 -13.08
N MET A 165 2.99 8.76 -12.17
CA MET A 165 3.69 9.40 -11.04
C MET A 165 4.80 10.35 -11.53
N ALA A 166 5.57 9.92 -12.54
CA ALA A 166 6.65 10.72 -13.12
C ALA A 166 6.15 12.04 -13.76
N GLN A 167 4.92 12.09 -14.29
CA GLN A 167 4.34 13.33 -14.83
C GLN A 167 4.09 14.40 -13.76
N PHE A 168 3.87 14.00 -12.51
CA PHE A 168 3.58 14.90 -11.40
C PHE A 168 4.79 15.15 -10.49
N ALA A 169 5.82 14.31 -10.60
CA ALA A 169 7.07 14.49 -9.88
C ALA A 169 7.86 15.67 -10.46
N ASN A 170 8.51 16.42 -9.56
CA ASN A 170 9.48 17.46 -9.92
C ASN A 170 10.92 16.93 -9.90
N MET A 171 11.09 15.61 -9.90
CA MET A 171 12.36 14.91 -9.81
C MET A 171 12.31 13.60 -10.59
N GLU A 172 13.49 13.04 -10.88
CA GLU A 172 13.65 11.73 -11.51
C GLU A 172 13.25 10.62 -10.51
N LEU A 173 12.44 9.64 -10.94
CA LEU A 173 11.94 8.56 -10.09
C LEU A 173 12.40 7.16 -10.55
N SER A 174 13.16 7.04 -11.64
CA SER A 174 13.59 5.77 -12.24
C SER A 174 14.36 4.91 -11.24
N ARG A 175 15.29 5.50 -10.47
CA ARG A 175 16.05 4.77 -9.45
C ARG A 175 15.11 4.20 -8.38
N LEU A 176 14.23 5.04 -7.84
CA LEU A 176 13.25 4.62 -6.82
C LEU A 176 12.38 3.48 -7.37
N PHE A 177 11.83 3.62 -8.57
CA PHE A 177 11.01 2.55 -9.14
C PHE A 177 11.80 1.29 -9.45
N GLN A 178 13.04 1.42 -9.92
CA GLN A 178 13.92 0.28 -10.16
C GLN A 178 14.16 -0.50 -8.86
N GLU A 179 14.47 0.18 -7.77
CA GLU A 179 14.73 -0.46 -6.46
C GLU A 179 13.46 -1.05 -5.82
N TRP A 180 12.31 -0.42 -6.03
CA TRP A 180 11.06 -0.80 -5.34
C TRP A 180 10.16 -1.75 -6.11
N LEU A 181 10.00 -1.56 -7.42
CA LEU A 181 9.13 -2.39 -8.25
C LEU A 181 9.90 -3.54 -8.88
N TRP A 182 11.06 -3.24 -9.45
CA TRP A 182 11.80 -4.14 -10.33
C TRP A 182 12.97 -4.86 -9.64
N GLY A 183 13.33 -4.43 -8.43
CA GLY A 183 14.50 -4.87 -7.70
C GLY A 183 14.17 -5.53 -6.35
N LEU A 184 15.24 -5.99 -5.68
CA LEU A 184 15.18 -6.59 -4.34
C LEU A 184 15.57 -5.59 -3.24
N GLU A 185 15.95 -4.38 -3.62
CA GLU A 185 16.40 -3.32 -2.72
C GLU A 185 15.28 -2.93 -1.75
N SER A 186 14.03 -2.86 -2.19
CA SER A 186 12.86 -2.68 -1.29
C SER A 186 12.83 -3.69 -0.14
N SER A 187 13.09 -4.98 -0.39
CA SER A 187 13.18 -5.99 0.68
C SER A 187 14.27 -5.59 1.69
N LYS A 188 15.46 -5.23 1.19
CA LYS A 188 16.60 -4.83 2.02
C LYS A 188 16.32 -3.54 2.80
N HIS A 189 15.56 -2.61 2.22
CA HIS A 189 15.13 -1.40 2.91
C HIS A 189 14.21 -1.72 4.08
N LEU A 190 13.20 -2.57 3.87
CA LEU A 190 12.25 -2.96 4.90
C LEU A 190 12.86 -3.81 6.02
N ALA A 191 13.94 -4.54 5.74
CA ALA A 191 14.66 -5.33 6.75
C ALA A 191 15.62 -4.51 7.63
N GLN A 192 15.78 -3.20 7.40
CA GLN A 192 16.61 -2.35 8.25
C GLN A 192 15.96 -2.16 9.63
N GLU A 193 16.77 -2.25 10.68
CA GLU A 193 16.39 -1.97 12.07
C GLU A 193 16.29 -0.45 12.32
N LEU A 194 15.42 0.21 11.55
CA LEU A 194 15.06 1.62 11.69
C LEU A 194 13.57 1.73 11.98
N GLU A 195 13.19 2.73 12.78
CA GLU A 195 11.80 3.12 12.93
C GLU A 195 11.25 3.66 11.60
N GLY A 196 9.97 3.48 11.33
CA GLY A 196 9.41 3.76 10.02
C GLY A 196 9.59 5.18 9.52
N GLN A 197 9.45 6.16 10.42
CA GLN A 197 9.69 7.56 10.09
C GLN A 197 11.15 7.82 9.71
N GLU A 198 12.09 7.21 10.43
CA GLU A 198 13.52 7.33 10.18
C GLU A 198 13.90 6.65 8.86
N LEU A 199 13.36 5.45 8.60
CA LEU A 199 13.55 4.74 7.34
C LEU A 199 13.09 5.59 6.15
N VAL A 200 11.88 6.14 6.20
CA VAL A 200 11.35 6.99 5.13
C VAL A 200 12.19 8.25 4.96
N SER A 201 12.60 8.90 6.05
CA SER A 201 13.46 10.10 5.97
C SER A 201 14.80 9.80 5.30
N LYS A 202 15.45 8.70 5.69
CA LYS A 202 16.72 8.25 5.10
C LYS A 202 16.60 7.97 3.61
N LEU A 203 15.53 7.28 3.19
CA LEU A 203 15.30 6.95 1.79
C LEU A 203 14.98 8.20 0.96
N VAL A 204 14.22 9.13 1.51
CA VAL A 204 13.93 10.41 0.87
C VAL A 204 15.20 11.21 0.64
N ASP A 205 16.08 11.30 1.65
CA ASP A 205 17.38 11.96 1.51
C ASP A 205 18.26 11.28 0.46
N GLN A 206 18.23 9.94 0.39
CA GLN A 206 18.95 9.17 -0.61
C GLN A 206 18.46 9.50 -2.02
N TYR A 207 17.16 9.40 -2.29
CA TYR A 207 16.62 9.64 -3.62
C TYR A 207 16.62 11.12 -4.04
N ALA A 208 16.54 12.06 -3.10
CA ALA A 208 16.59 13.49 -3.40
C ALA A 208 17.98 13.96 -3.84
N ARG A 209 19.05 13.40 -3.27
CA ARG A 209 20.44 13.77 -3.61
C ARG A 209 20.88 13.35 -5.01
N ASP A 210 20.28 12.28 -5.53
CA ASP A 210 20.62 11.75 -6.85
C ASP A 210 19.88 12.47 -7.98
N ALA A 211 18.88 13.30 -7.65
CA ALA A 211 18.08 14.08 -8.60
C ALA A 211 18.66 15.49 -8.87
N SER A 212 19.74 15.86 -8.18
CA SER A 212 20.47 17.13 -8.30
C SER A 212 21.84 16.94 -8.93
#